data_AF-A0A938GWM2-F1
#
_entry.id   AF-A0A938GWM2-F1
#
_cell.length_a   1.000
_cell.length_b   1.000
_cell.length_c   1.000
_cell.angle_alpha   90.00
_cell.angle_beta   90.00
_cell.angle_gamma   90.00
#
_symmetry.space_group_name_H-M   'P 1'
#
loop_
_entity.id
_entity.type
_entity.pdbx_description
1 polymer ?
#
loop_
_entity_poly.entity_id
_entity_poly.type
_entity_poly.pdbx_seq_one_letter_code
_entity_poly.pdbx_strand_id
1 'polypeptide(L)' 'MPIVAHRDPFDRLLVWQAIRSQLVLISRDSALDAFTPFGLQRLW' A
#
# COMPACT_ATOMS: atom_id res chain seq x y z
N MET A 1 -6.11 -13.84 -20.58
CA MET A 1 -6.52 -12.42 -20.39
C MET A 1 -5.33 -11.72 -19.77
N PRO A 2 -4.82 -10.61 -20.34
CA PRO A 2 -3.61 -10.00 -19.81
C PRO A 2 -3.95 -9.30 -18.49
N ILE A 3 -3.24 -9.65 -17.43
CA ILE A 3 -3.36 -9.02 -16.11
C ILE A 3 -2.70 -7.66 -16.27
N VAL A 4 -3.47 -6.67 -16.70
CA VAL A 4 -3.05 -5.27 -16.59
C VAL A 4 -2.82 -5.06 -15.11
N ALA A 5 -1.59 -4.70 -14.73
CA ALA A 5 -1.21 -4.31 -13.38
C ALA A 5 -1.90 -2.98 -13.01
N HIS A 6 -3.23 -2.97 -13.01
CA HIS A 6 -4.02 -2.00 -12.31
C HIS A 6 -3.81 -2.30 -10.84
N ARG A 7 -2.82 -1.61 -10.25
CA ARG A 7 -2.70 -1.46 -8.79
C ARG A 7 -4.09 -1.38 -8.21
N ASP A 8 -4.45 -2.40 -7.44
CA ASP A 8 -5.81 -2.60 -6.98
C ASP A 8 -6.29 -1.32 -6.31
N PRO A 9 -7.49 -0.82 -6.66
CA PRO A 9 -8.04 0.38 -6.02
C PRO A 9 -8.11 0.21 -4.50
N PHE A 10 -8.24 -1.03 -4.03
CA PHE A 10 -8.21 -1.40 -2.62
C PHE A 10 -6.86 -1.15 -1.95
N ASP A 11 -5.73 -1.50 -2.58
CA ASP A 11 -4.41 -1.23 -2.01
C ASP A 11 -4.20 0.27 -1.79
N ARG A 12 -4.64 1.09 -2.76
CA ARG A 12 -4.57 2.54 -2.63
C ARG A 12 -5.44 3.06 -1.48
N LEU A 13 -6.64 2.52 -1.34
CA LEU A 13 -7.52 2.88 -0.22
C LEU A 13 -6.91 2.47 1.12
N LEU A 14 -6.35 1.27 1.21
CA LEU A 14 -5.73 0.71 2.42
C LEU A 14 -4.51 1.53 2.85
N VAL A 15 -3.64 1.85 1.89
CA VAL A 15 -2.47 2.72 2.08
C VAL A 15 -2.91 4.10 2.53
N TRP A 16 -3.91 4.69 1.88
CA TRP A 16 -4.40 6.01 2.24
C TRP A 16 -4.99 6.04 3.65
N GLN A 17 -5.74 5.01 4.04
CA GLN A 17 -6.25 4.87 5.39
C GLN A 17 -5.11 4.71 6.41
N ALA A 18 -4.10 3.88 6.12
CA ALA A 18 -2.95 3.70 7.00
C ALA A 18 -2.19 5.02 7.22
N ILE A 19 -1.92 5.77 6.14
CA ILE A 19 -1.25 7.08 6.22
C ILE A 19 -2.10 8.07 7.03
N ARG A 20 -3.39 8.20 6.71
CA ARG A 20 -4.28 9.16 7.37
C ARG A 20 -4.47 8.88 8.85
N SER A 21 -4.49 7.61 9.23
CA SER A 21 -4.65 7.17 10.62
C SER A 21 -3.32 6.95 11.35
N GLN A 22 -2.18 7.28 10.71
CA GLN A 22 -0.83 7.06 11.23
C GLN A 22 -0.58 5.62 11.71
N LEU A 23 -1.14 4.65 10.98
CA LEU A 23 -1.01 3.23 11.27
C LEU A 23 0.16 2.62 10.49
N VAL A 24 0.80 1.62 11.10
CA VAL A 24 1.80 0.80 10.44
C VAL A 24 1.10 -0.35 9.72
N LEU A 25 1.27 -0.43 8.41
CA LEU A 25 0.71 -1.48 7.58
C LEU A 25 1.61 -2.73 7.66
N ILE A 26 1.12 -3.80 8.28
CA ILE A 26 1.83 -5.08 8.32
C ILE A 26 1.48 -5.87 7.07
N SER A 27 2.42 -6.00 6.14
CA SER A 27 2.21 -6.75 4.91
C SER A 27 3.53 -7.27 4.36
N ARG A 28 3.49 -8.50 3.83
CA ARG A 28 4.62 -9.11 3.11
C ARG A 28 4.67 -8.76 1.63
N ASP A 29 3.73 -7.94 1.16
CA ASP A 29 3.72 -7.49 -0.22
C ASP A 29 4.70 -6.31 -0.42
N SER A 30 5.74 -6.56 -1.21
CA SER A 30 6.73 -5.56 -1.60
C SER A 30 6.19 -4.52 -2.58
N ALA A 31 5.06 -4.76 -3.25
CA ALA A 31 4.45 -3.76 -4.14
C ALA A 31 4.04 -2.49 -3.39
N LEU A 32 3.80 -2.62 -2.07
CA LEU A 32 3.42 -1.52 -1.19
C LEU A 32 4.60 -0.60 -0.84
N ASP A 33 5.85 -1.03 -1.05
CA ASP A 33 7.05 -0.20 -0.80
C ASP A 33 7.09 1.05 -1.68
N ALA A 34 6.43 1.01 -2.83
CA ALA A 34 6.28 2.18 -3.68
C ALA A 34 5.46 3.30 -3.01
N PHE A 35 4.74 3.02 -1.91
CA PHE A 35 3.98 4.00 -1.16
C PHE A 35 4.72 4.55 0.08
N THR A 36 5.83 3.94 0.48
CA THR A 36 6.72 4.43 1.54
C THR A 36 7.15 5.90 1.35
N PRO A 37 7.55 6.39 0.15
CA PRO A 37 7.88 7.80 -0.02
C PRO A 37 6.70 8.76 0.18
N PHE A 38 5.46 8.26 0.15
CA PHE A 38 4.25 9.05 0.40
C PHE A 38 3.84 9.05 1.88
N GLY A 39 4.66 8.48 2.78
CA GLY A 39 4.42 8.46 4.22
C GLY A 39 3.81 7.17 4.75
N LEU A 40 3.70 6.12 3.92
CA LEU A 40 3.28 4.80 4.39
C LEU A 40 4.37 4.21 5.30
N GLN A 41 3.99 3.86 6.52
CA GLN A 41 4.83 3.06 7.40
C GLN A 41 4.45 1.60 7.20
N ARG A 42 5.40 0.76 6.78
CA ARG A 42 5.17 -0.67 6.55
C ARG A 42 6.08 -1.50 7.44
N LEU A 43 5.55 -2.60 7.95
CA LEU A 43 6.30 -3.62 8.69
C LEU A 43 6.10 -4.98 8.00
N TRP A 44 7.17 -5.76 7.88
CA TRP A 44 7.18 -7.11 7.29
C TRP A 44 7.67 -8.11 8.31
#